data_AF-A0A448IG20-F1
#
_entry.id   AF-A0A448IG20-F1
#
_cell.length_a   1.000
_cell.length_b   1.000
_cell.length_c   1.000
_cell.angle_alpha   90.00
_cell.angle_beta   90.00
_cell.angle_gamma   90.00
#
_symmetry.space_group_name_H-M   'P 1'
#
loop_
_entity.id
_entity.type
_entity.pdbx_description
1 polymer ?
#
loop_
_entity_poly.entity_id
_entity_poly.type
_entity_poly.pdbx_seq_one_letter_code
_entity_poly.pdbx_strand_id
1 'polypeptide(L)' 'MGKTNDETERPDPTPAGPVDHGRDGGMATREIAPELTEPDQD' A
#
# COMPACT_ATOMS: atom_id res chain seq x y z
N MET A 1 -13.58 28.98 -45.19
CA MET A 1 -14.28 28.30 -44.09
C MET A 1 -13.94 26.82 -44.19
N GLY A 2 -13.15 26.31 -43.25
CA GLY A 2 -12.70 24.91 -43.24
C GLY A 2 -12.12 24.60 -41.88
N LYS A 3 -13.02 24.49 -40.89
CA LYS A 3 -12.78 23.99 -39.53
C LYS A 3 -12.83 22.44 -39.62
N THR A 4 -12.09 21.62 -38.89
CA THR A 4 -11.35 21.71 -37.62
C THR A 4 -10.31 20.59 -37.61
N ASN A 5 -9.14 20.85 -37.02
CA ASN A 5 -8.12 19.85 -36.72
C ASN A 5 -8.74 18.72 -35.88
N ASP A 6 -8.61 17.49 -36.38
CA ASP A 6 -8.89 16.27 -35.65
C ASP A 6 -7.68 15.96 -34.75
N GLU A 7 -7.53 16.75 -33.69
CA GLU A 7 -6.63 16.44 -32.58
C GLU A 7 -7.50 15.99 -31.42
N THR A 8 -7.95 14.74 -31.50
CA THR A 8 -8.32 14.01 -30.30
C THR A 8 -7.04 13.77 -29.49
N GLU A 9 -6.67 14.75 -28.68
CA GLU A 9 -5.72 14.59 -27.57
C GLU A 9 -6.28 13.53 -26.61
N ARG A 10 -6.05 12.27 -26.96
CA ARG A 10 -6.17 11.17 -26.01
C ARG A 10 -4.96 11.33 -25.10
N PRO A 11 -5.13 11.57 -23.78
CA PRO A 11 -3.99 11.59 -22.88
C PRO A 11 -3.32 10.23 -23.03
N ASP A 12 -2.06 10.24 -23.46
CA ASP A 12 -1.24 9.02 -23.47
C ASP A 12 -1.38 8.40 -22.08
N PRO A 13 -1.79 7.12 -21.96
CA PRO A 13 -1.91 6.49 -20.66
C PRO A 13 -0.50 6.28 -20.15
N THR A 14 0.10 7.32 -19.56
CA THR A 14 1.31 7.18 -18.77
C THR A 14 1.00 6.12 -17.72
N PRO A 15 1.74 4.99 -17.70
CA PRO A 15 1.51 3.97 -16.71
C PRO A 15 1.53 4.62 -15.33
N ALA A 16 0.53 4.31 -14.50
CA ALA A 16 0.52 4.80 -13.13
C ALA A 16 1.87 4.46 -12.49
N GLY A 17 2.49 5.44 -11.83
CA GLY A 17 3.74 5.23 -11.11
C GLY A 17 3.61 4.07 -10.11
N PRO A 18 4.73 3.50 -9.67
CA PRO A 18 4.71 2.42 -8.69
C PRO A 18 3.91 2.86 -7.46
N VAL A 19 2.90 2.06 -7.13
CA VAL A 19 2.06 2.28 -5.96
C VAL A 19 2.83 1.80 -4.73
N ASP A 20 3.00 2.67 -3.73
CA ASP A 20 3.50 2.26 -2.42
C ASP A 20 2.38 1.50 -1.71
N HIS A 21 2.54 0.19 -1.61
CA HIS A 21 1.59 -0.69 -0.93
C HIS A 21 1.85 -0.79 0.58
N GLY A 22 2.74 0.04 1.13
CA GLY A 22 3.03 0.08 2.57
C GLY A 22 3.48 -1.26 3.14
N ARG A 23 3.63 -1.31 4.46
CA ARG A 23 3.86 -2.55 5.21
C ARG A 23 2.60 -2.90 5.98
N ASP A 24 1.47 -2.96 5.28
CA ASP A 24 0.21 -3.42 5.88
C ASP A 24 0.29 -4.93 6.06
N GLY A 25 0.98 -5.35 7.13
CA GLY A 25 1.25 -6.75 7.38
C GLY A 25 2.17 -6.97 8.59
N GLY A 26 1.54 -7.16 9.76
CA GLY A 26 2.14 -7.86 10.89
C GLY A 26 2.38 -7.00 12.13
N MET A 27 1.74 -7.39 13.24
CA MET A 27 2.23 -6.96 14.55
C MET A 27 3.64 -7.54 14.72
N ALA A 28 4.61 -6.70 15.08
CA ALA A 28 5.91 -7.22 15.50
C ALA A 28 5.69 -8.17 16.68
N THR A 29 6.14 -9.42 16.55
CA THR A 29 6.16 -10.37 17.65
C THR A 29 7.05 -9.78 18.75
N ARG A 30 6.50 -9.54 19.94
CA ARG A 30 7.30 -9.23 21.13
C ARG A 30 7.64 -10.56 21.79
N GLU A 31 8.91 -10.77 22.13
CA GLU A 31 9.28 -11.90 22.98
C GLU A 31 8.57 -11.72 24.33
N ILE A 32 7.86 -12.75 24.78
CA ILE A 32 7.29 -12.76 26.13
C ILE A 32 8.44 -13.11 27.06
N ALA A 33 8.89 -12.13 27.84
CA ALA A 33 9.79 -12.35 28.95
C ALA A 33 9.10 -13.33 29.92
N PRO A 34 9.66 -14.54 30.16
CA PRO A 34 9.03 -15.57 31.00
C PRO A 34 8.67 -15.07 32.41
N GLU A 35 9.43 -14.09 32.90
CA GLU A 35 9.24 -13.41 34.17
C GLU A 35 8.01 -12.47 34.24
N LEU A 36 7.37 -12.15 33.11
CA LEU A 36 6.19 -11.25 33.06
C LEU A 36 4.85 -12.00 33.02
N THR A 37 4.85 -13.32 32.82
CA THR A 37 3.63 -14.12 32.87
C THR A 37 3.35 -14.57 34.30
N GLU A 38 2.15 -14.30 34.80
CA GLU A 38 1.69 -14.89 36.05
C GLU A 38 1.65 -16.41 35.88
N PRO A 39 2.27 -17.20 36.78
CA PRO A 39 2.16 -18.65 36.68
C PRO A 39 0.71 -19.04 36.99
N ASP A 40 0.06 -19.74 36.06
CA ASP A 40 -1.25 -20.35 36.27
C ASP A 40 -1.24 -21.10 37.61
N GLN A 41 -2.04 -20.64 38.56
CA GLN A 41 -2.29 -21.36 39.81
C GLN A 41 -3.38 -22.38 39.52
N ASP A 42 -2.96 -23.64 39.41
CA ASP A 42 -3.71 -24.93 39.32
C ASP A 42 -5.24 -24.90 39.13
#